data_AF-A0A349BPN0-F1
#
_entry.id   AF-A0A349BPN0-F1
#
_cell.length_a   1.000
_cell.length_b   1.000
_cell.length_c   1.000
_cell.angle_alpha   90.00
_cell.angle_beta   90.00
_cell.angle_gamma   90.00
#
_symmetry.space_group_name_H-M   'P 1'
#
loop_
_entity.id
_entity.type
_entity.pdbx_description
1 polymer ?
#
loop_
_entity_poly.entity_id
_entity_poly.type
_entity_poly.pdbx_seq_one_letter_code
_entity_poly.pdbx_strand_id
1 'polypeptide(L)' 'MTGIILAGGRSSRMGQDKALMNVGGVPVFKRILNVFEDIFDEILIITNKEGRFAGYGYPE' A
#
# COMPACT_ATOMS: atom_id res chain seq x y z
N MET A 1 6.40 -17.65 -1.80
CA MET A 1 6.27 -16.86 -3.07
C MET A 1 6.19 -15.39 -2.68
N THR A 2 6.76 -14.46 -3.44
CA THR A 2 6.81 -13.03 -3.04
C THR A 2 5.69 -12.24 -3.73
N GLY A 3 4.90 -11.50 -2.95
CA GLY A 3 3.89 -10.57 -3.43
C GLY A 3 4.46 -9.17 -3.63
N ILE A 4 4.05 -8.47 -4.69
CA ILE A 4 4.49 -7.09 -4.96
C ILE A 4 3.28 -6.16 -5.00
N ILE A 5 3.26 -5.15 -4.13
CA ILE A 5 2.24 -4.10 -4.11
C ILE A 5 2.82 -2.83 -4.72
N LEU A 6 2.26 -2.41 -5.86
CA LEU A 6 2.62 -1.15 -6.52
C LEU A 6 1.78 0.00 -5.94
N ALA A 7 2.37 0.76 -5.02
CA ALA A 7 1.72 1.84 -4.28
C ALA A 7 2.36 3.22 -4.57
N GLY A 8 2.96 3.38 -5.76
CA GLY A 8 3.56 4.62 -6.24
C GLY A 8 2.76 5.28 -7.37
N GLY A 9 3.17 6.49 -7.76
CA GLY A 9 2.63 7.23 -8.90
C GLY A 9 2.45 8.72 -8.63
N ARG A 10 1.97 9.46 -9.65
CA ARG A 10 1.81 10.93 -9.58
C ARG A 10 0.49 11.41 -8.98
N SER A 11 -0.47 10.52 -8.68
CA SER A 11 -1.82 10.88 -8.21
C SER A 11 -2.56 11.95 -9.05
N SER A 12 -2.23 12.12 -10.33
CA SER A 12 -2.73 13.25 -11.15
C SER A 12 -4.21 13.17 -11.53
N ARG A 13 -4.80 11.97 -11.54
CA ARG A 13 -6.22 11.78 -11.94
C ARG A 13 -7.21 12.06 -10.81
N MET A 14 -6.87 11.66 -9.58
CA MET A 14 -7.77 11.81 -8.41
C MET A 14 -7.39 13.01 -7.52
N GLY A 15 -6.22 13.62 -7.73
CA GLY A 15 -5.75 14.78 -6.96
C GLY A 15 -5.45 14.50 -5.48
N GLN A 16 -5.62 13.26 -5.03
CA GLN A 16 -5.45 12.83 -3.64
C GLN A 16 -4.71 11.49 -3.57
N ASP A 17 -4.21 11.16 -2.39
CA ASP A 17 -3.54 9.89 -2.14
C ASP A 17 -4.56 8.74 -2.10
N LYS A 18 -4.74 8.05 -3.23
CA LYS A 18 -5.71 6.94 -3.33
C LYS A 18 -5.37 5.77 -2.40
N ALA A 19 -4.08 5.52 -2.15
CA ALA A 19 -3.65 4.38 -1.34
C ALA A 19 -4.06 4.55 0.13
N LEU A 20 -3.99 5.78 0.64
CA LEU A 20 -4.37 6.11 2.02
C LEU A 20 -5.80 6.65 2.16
N MET A 21 -6.53 6.79 1.05
CA MET A 21 -7.95 7.14 1.08
C MET A 21 -8.76 6.06 1.80
N ASN A 22 -9.64 6.49 2.70
CA ASN A 22 -10.56 5.60 3.39
C ASN A 22 -11.77 5.26 2.51
N VAL A 23 -12.04 3.97 2.37
CA VAL A 23 -13.29 3.44 1.81
C VAL A 23 -13.97 2.63 2.90
N GLY A 24 -15.13 3.08 3.37
CA GLY A 24 -15.81 2.46 4.51
C GLY A 24 -14.96 2.47 5.78
N GLY A 25 -14.25 3.58 6.06
CA GLY A 25 -13.42 3.75 7.26
C GLY A 25 -12.06 3.03 7.24
N VAL A 26 -11.74 2.28 6.18
CA VAL A 26 -10.47 1.54 6.07
C VAL A 26 -9.66 2.05 4.88
N PRO A 27 -8.36 2.32 5.03
CA PRO A 27 -7.49 2.70 3.92
C PRO A 27 -7.50 1.64 2.83
N VAL A 28 -7.55 2.05 1.56
CA VAL A 28 -7.50 1.12 0.41
C VAL A 28 -6.26 0.23 0.48
N PHE A 29 -5.10 0.80 0.82
CA PHE A 29 -3.86 0.06 0.97
C PHE A 29 -3.97 -1.05 2.02
N LYS A 30 -4.55 -0.77 3.19
CA LYS A 30 -4.73 -1.77 4.25
C LYS A 30 -5.58 -2.96 3.80
N ARG A 31 -6.60 -2.72 2.96
CA ARG A 31 -7.42 -3.80 2.39
C ARG A 31 -6.62 -4.72 1.48
N ILE A 32 -5.74 -4.15 0.66
CA ILE A 32 -4.87 -4.91 -0.24
C ILE A 32 -3.82 -5.68 0.59
N LEU A 33 -3.23 -5.01 1.58
CA LEU A 33 -2.20 -5.59 2.44
C LEU A 33 -2.72 -6.84 3.16
N ASN A 34 -3.90 -6.75 3.81
CA ASN A 34 -4.48 -7.90 4.50
C ASN A 34 -4.65 -9.12 3.58
N VAL A 35 -5.08 -8.90 2.33
CA VAL A 35 -5.22 -10.00 1.35
C VAL A 35 -3.86 -10.58 0.97
N PHE A 36 -2.83 -9.74 0.87
CA PHE A 36 -1.47 -10.20 0.54
C PHE A 36 -0.85 -10.99 1.68
N GLU A 37 -1.03 -10.56 2.94
CA GLU A 37 -0.52 -11.24 4.13
C GLU A 37 -1.09 -12.66 4.29
N ASP A 38 -2.31 -12.91 3.81
CA ASP A 38 -2.92 -14.24 3.82
C ASP A 38 -2.38 -15.18 2.71
N ILE A 39 -1.71 -14.63 1.69
CA ILE A 39 -1.34 -15.36 0.45
C ILE A 39 0.18 -15.51 0.28
N PHE A 40 0.96 -14.53 0.74
CA PHE A 40 2.40 -14.46 0.48
C PHE A 40 3.19 -14.41 1.78
N ASP A 41 4.24 -15.24 1.85
CA ASP A 41 5.19 -15.24 2.99
C ASP A 41 6.08 -14.00 3.01
N GLU A 42 6.26 -13.36 1.85
CA GLU A 42 7.10 -12.17 1.66
C GLU A 42 6.34 -11.16 0.79
N ILE A 43 6.36 -9.89 1.20
CA ILE A 43 5.66 -8.81 0.51
C ILE A 43 6.61 -7.63 0.33
N LEU A 44 6.72 -7.14 -0.91
CA LEU A 44 7.45 -5.94 -1.25
C LEU A 44 6.48 -4.81 -1.64
N ILE A 45 6.69 -3.62 -1.08
CA ILE A 45 5.88 -2.44 -1.37
C ILE A 45 6.74 -1.47 -2.18
N ILE A 46 6.35 -1.22 -3.43
CA ILE A 46 7.05 -0.26 -4.30
C ILE A 46 6.30 1.07 -4.24
N THR A 47 7.01 2.12 -3.84
CA THR A 47 6.46 3.48 -3.78
C THR A 47 7.48 4.53 -4.20
N ASN A 48 6.99 5.72 -4.55
CA ASN A 48 7.81 6.88 -4.92
C ASN A 48 7.90 7.93 -3.80
N LYS A 49 7.52 7.56 -2.57
CA LYS A 49 7.55 8.41 -1.38
C LYS A 49 7.98 7.59 -0.17
N GLU A 50 9.14 7.90 0.37
CA GLU A 50 9.61 7.41 1.67
C GLU A 50 8.65 7.84 2.80
N GLY A 51 8.69 7.14 3.93
CA GLY A 51 7.82 7.30 5.08
C GLY A 51 6.38 6.81 4.91
N ARG A 52 5.92 6.60 3.67
CA ARG A 52 4.47 6.52 3.35
C ARG A 52 3.77 5.31 3.96
N PHE A 53 4.51 4.21 4.12
CA PHE A 53 3.98 2.95 4.63
C PHE A 53 4.69 2.46 5.89
N ALA A 54 5.56 3.27 6.50
CA ALA A 54 6.30 2.92 7.72
C ALA A 54 5.37 2.47 8.88
N GLY A 55 4.16 3.02 8.98
CA GLY A 55 3.16 2.62 9.97
C GLY A 55 2.55 1.23 9.78
N TYR A 56 2.90 0.51 8.70
CA TYR A 56 2.42 -0.84 8.41
C TYR A 56 3.43 -1.94 8.76
N GLY A 57 4.56 -1.61 9.38
CA GLY A 57 5.54 -2.60 9.84
C GLY A 57 6.48 -3.12 8.76
N TYR A 58 6.53 -2.47 7.60
CA TYR A 58 7.49 -2.78 6.53
C TYR A 58 8.68 -1.83 6.59
N PRO A 59 9.93 -2.34 6.50
CA PRO A 59 11.12 -1.51 6.42
C PRO A 59 11.15 -0.72 5.10
N GLU A 60 11.87 0.41 5.11
CA GLU A 60 12.07 1.29 3.94
C GLU A 60 13.38 1.01 3.21
#